data_AF-A0A0F9VJ31-F1
#
_entry.id   AF-A0A0F9VJ31-F1
#
_cell.length_a   1.000
_cell.length_b   1.000
_cell.length_c   1.000
_cell.angle_alpha   90.00
_cell.angle_beta   90.00
_cell.angle_gamma   90.00
#
_symmetry.space_group_name_H-M   'P 1'
#
loop_
_entity.id
_entity.type
_entity.pdbx_description
1 polymer ?
#
loop_
_entity_poly.entity_id
_entity_poly.type
_entity_poly.pdbx_seq_one_letter_code
_entity_poly.pdbx_strand_id
1 'polypeptide(L)' 'MKIPIPYNLILQKLLQHTNRNNIIGVKAAKYYVAICFRVSHQVIAQMFFEMKDLGLIEFINHTEIKILRDSF' A
#
# COMPACT_ATOMS: atom_id res chain seq x y z
N MET A 1 9.60 -10.83 -10.56
CA MET A 1 10.62 -9.88 -10.05
C MET A 1 10.56 -9.92 -8.53
N LYS A 2 11.67 -9.89 -7.80
CA LYS A 2 11.60 -9.91 -6.32
C LYS A 2 11.11 -8.54 -5.83
N ILE A 3 9.99 -8.52 -5.10
CA ILE A 3 9.42 -7.30 -4.50
C ILE A 3 10.44 -6.73 -3.51
N PRO A 4 10.78 -5.42 -3.56
CA PRO A 4 11.62 -4.78 -2.56
C PRO A 4 11.08 -4.99 -1.15
N ILE A 5 11.97 -5.28 -0.19
CA ILE A 5 11.61 -5.57 1.20
C ILE A 5 10.67 -4.51 1.81
N PRO A 6 10.91 -3.19 1.63
CA PRO A 6 10.01 -2.17 2.18
C PRO A 6 8.57 -2.29 1.66
N TYR A 7 8.40 -2.56 0.37
CA TYR A 7 7.08 -2.69 -0.26
C TYR A 7 6.37 -3.96 0.17
N ASN A 8 7.10 -5.07 0.34
CA ASN A 8 6.53 -6.27 0.92
C ASN A 8 6.00 -6.03 2.35
N LEU A 9 6.77 -5.36 3.21
CA LEU A 9 6.36 -5.05 4.57
C LEU A 9 5.13 -4.12 4.59
N ILE A 10 5.09 -3.13 3.71
CA ILE A 10 3.92 -2.25 3.54
C ILE A 10 2.70 -3.05 3.11
N LEU A 11 2.82 -3.93 2.12
CA LEU A 11 1.70 -4.77 1.65
C LEU A 11 1.16 -5.65 2.77
N GLN A 12 2.04 -6.34 3.50
CA GLN A 12 1.66 -7.15 4.66
C GLN A 12 0.92 -6.31 5.70
N LYS A 13 1.39 -5.08 5.96
CA LYS A 13 0.73 -4.20 6.92
C LYS A 13 -0.63 -3.74 6.44
N LEU A 14 -0.77 -3.37 5.17
CA LEU A 14 -2.05 -2.93 4.61
C LEU A 14 -3.08 -4.06 4.55
N LEU A 15 -2.66 -5.28 4.21
CA LEU A 15 -3.53 -6.48 4.16
C LEU A 15 -4.20 -6.80 5.51
N GLN A 16 -3.60 -6.41 6.64
CA GLN A 16 -4.21 -6.55 7.97
C GLN A 16 -5.44 -5.64 8.16
N HIS A 17 -5.59 -4.62 7.31
CA HIS A 17 -6.58 -3.56 7.44
C HIS A 17 -7.48 -3.41 6.20
N THR A 18 -7.36 -4.33 5.22
CA THR A 18 -8.22 -4.36 4.04
C THR A 18 -9.53 -5.11 4.27
N ASN A 19 -10.50 -4.87 3.42
CA ASN A 19 -11.76 -5.62 3.39
C ASN A 19 -11.67 -6.95 2.58
N ARG A 20 -12.84 -7.60 2.40
CA ARG A 20 -13.19 -8.64 1.41
C ARG A 20 -12.29 -8.74 0.17
N ASN A 21 -12.09 -7.58 -0.45
CA ASN A 21 -11.60 -7.41 -1.80
C ASN A 21 -10.17 -6.86 -1.83
N ASN A 22 -9.46 -6.91 -0.68
CA ASN A 22 -8.15 -6.29 -0.48
C ASN A 22 -8.13 -4.78 -0.74
N ILE A 23 -9.23 -4.09 -0.43
CA ILE A 23 -9.37 -2.64 -0.62
C ILE A 23 -9.23 -1.93 0.74
N ILE A 24 -8.57 -0.77 0.73
CA ILE A 24 -8.41 0.14 1.87
C ILE A 24 -8.45 1.60 1.42
N GLY A 25 -9.04 2.49 2.20
CA GLY A 25 -9.00 3.93 1.92
C GLY A 25 -7.59 4.52 1.99
N VAL A 26 -7.23 5.40 1.06
CA VAL A 26 -5.89 6.02 0.96
C VAL A 26 -5.48 6.71 2.27
N LYS A 27 -6.41 7.40 2.93
CA LYS A 27 -6.14 8.08 4.22
C LYS A 27 -5.77 7.08 5.31
N ALA A 28 -6.52 5.98 5.42
CA ALA A 28 -6.26 4.93 6.39
C ALA A 28 -4.95 4.18 6.08
N ALA A 29 -4.71 3.86 4.81
CA ALA A 29 -3.47 3.25 4.35
C ALA A 29 -2.25 4.10 4.72
N LYS A 30 -2.28 5.41 4.44
CA LYS A 30 -1.20 6.35 4.84
C LYS A 30 -1.00 6.35 6.35
N TYR A 31 -2.07 6.41 7.13
CA TYR A 31 -2.02 6.39 8.58
C TYR A 31 -1.36 5.11 9.14
N TYR A 32 -1.79 3.93 8.68
CA TYR A 32 -1.24 2.66 9.16
C TYR A 32 0.24 2.50 8.81
N VAL A 33 0.64 2.92 7.60
CA VAL A 33 2.05 2.89 7.18
C VAL A 33 2.86 3.91 7.99
N ALA A 34 2.33 5.12 8.21
CA ALA A 34 3.01 6.16 8.97
C ALA A 34 3.32 5.73 10.40
N ILE A 35 2.34 5.12 11.09
CA ILE A 35 2.54 4.61 12.44
C ILE A 35 3.53 3.45 12.46
N CYS A 36 3.44 2.54 11.49
CA CYS A 36 4.29 1.35 11.45
C CYS A 36 5.76 1.69 11.19
N PHE A 37 6.02 2.59 10.24
CA PHE A 37 7.38 2.88 9.77
C PHE A 37 7.95 4.20 10.31
N ARG A 38 7.14 5.00 11.00
CA ARG A 38 7.49 6.34 11.50
C ARG A 38 7.98 7.27 10.37
N VAL A 39 7.27 7.23 9.24
CA VAL A 39 7.57 7.99 8.03
C VAL A 39 6.46 9.01 7.74
N SER A 40 6.81 10.15 7.15
CA SER A 40 5.84 11.19 6.81
C SER A 40 4.85 10.74 5.72
N HIS A 41 3.64 11.31 5.74
CA HIS A 41 2.61 11.01 4.72
C HIS A 41 3.05 11.39 3.29
N GLN A 42 3.98 12.34 3.14
CA GLN A 42 4.50 12.74 1.83
C GLN A 42 5.37 11.63 1.23
N VAL A 43 6.30 11.08 2.02
CA VAL A 43 7.15 9.96 1.58
C VAL A 43 6.31 8.72 1.31
N ILE A 44 5.31 8.43 2.16
CA ILE A 44 4.40 7.29 1.93
C ILE A 44 3.60 7.45 0.63
N ALA A 45 3.19 8.67 0.29
CA ALA A 45 2.51 8.92 -0.98
C ALA A 45 3.42 8.61 -2.17
N GLN A 46 4.70 9.00 -2.12
CA GLN A 46 5.70 8.65 -3.14
C GLN A 46 5.88 7.12 -3.23
N MET A 47 6.03 6.43 -2.09
CA MET A 47 6.12 4.97 -2.06
C MET A 47 4.90 4.29 -2.67
N PHE A 48 3.68 4.81 -2.44
CA PHE A 48 2.48 4.25 -3.07
C PHE A 48 2.45 4.46 -4.59
N PHE A 49 2.97 5.57 -5.11
CA PHE A 49 3.12 5.73 -6.56
C PHE A 49 4.10 4.71 -7.12
N GLU A 50 5.27 4.51 -6.49
CA GLU A 50 6.21 3.48 -6.91
C GLU A 50 5.61 2.07 -6.83
N MET A 51 4.87 1.76 -5.77
CA MET A 51 4.17 0.47 -5.64
C MET A 51 3.11 0.26 -6.71
N LYS A 52 2.45 1.33 -7.17
CA LYS A 52 1.51 1.28 -8.32
C LYS A 52 2.27 0.99 -9.61
N ASP A 53 3.38 1.68 -9.85
CA ASP A 53 4.21 1.47 -11.05
C ASP A 53 4.81 0.07 -11.11
N LEU A 54 5.06 -0.55 -9.94
CA LEU A 54 5.47 -1.93 -9.79
C LEU A 54 4.33 -2.96 -9.91
N GLY A 55 3.08 -2.52 -10.09
CA GLY A 55 1.91 -3.41 -10.20
C GLY A 55 1.51 -4.09 -8.88
N LEU A 56 1.90 -3.53 -7.73
CA LEU A 56 1.59 -4.09 -6.41
C LEU A 56 0.24 -3.59 -5.87
N ILE A 57 -0.15 -2.39 -6.28
CA ILE A 57 -1.41 -1.76 -5.89
C ILE A 57 -2.05 -1.02 -7.05
N GLU A 58 -3.35 -0.77 -6.94
CA GLU A 58 -4.11 0.06 -7.86
C GLU A 58 -4.88 1.13 -7.07
N PHE A 59 -4.94 2.36 -7.59
CA PHE A 59 -5.78 3.41 -7.00
C PHE A 59 -7.18 3.37 -7.60
N ILE A 60 -8.20 3.28 -6.75
CA ILE A 60 -9.61 3.38 -7.16
C ILE A 60 -10.09 4.79 -6.84
N ASN A 61 -10.46 5.54 -7.87
CA ASN A 61 -11.02 6.91 -7.79
C ASN A 61 -10.20 7.88 -6.89
N HIS A 62 -8.89 7.65 -6.76
CA HIS A 62 -7.98 8.40 -5.87
C HIS A 62 -8.31 8.37 -4.36
N THR A 63 -9.37 7.69 -3.94
CA THR A 63 -9.83 7.60 -2.55
C THR A 63 -9.46 6.29 -1.89
N GLU A 64 -9.25 5.25 -2.68
CA GLU A 64 -8.99 3.89 -2.22
C GLU A 64 -7.79 3.26 -2.93
N ILE A 65 -7.22 2.26 -2.29
CA ILE A 65 -6.12 1.43 -2.77
C ILE A 65 -6.61 0.00 -2.77
N LYS A 66 -6.49 -0.68 -3.91
CA LYS A 66 -6.66 -2.13 -4.04
C LYS A 66 -5.29 -2.78 -4.08
N ILE A 67 -5.06 -3.76 -3.22
CA ILE A 67 -3.83 -4.54 -3.23
C ILE A 67 -3.94 -5.65 -4.28
N LEU A 68 -3.01 -5.66 -5.22
CA LEU A 68 -2.96 -6.63 -6.31
C LEU A 68 -2.23 -7.87 -5.81
N ARG A 69 -2.98 -8.96 -5.65
CA ARG A 69 -2.55 -10.18 -4.96
C ARG A 69 -1.99 -11.22 -5.93
N ASP A 70 -1.12 -10.82 -6.85
CA ASP A 70 -0.48 -11.75 -7.80
C ASP A 70 1.03 -11.55 -7.77
N SER A 71 1.72 -12.12 -6.77
CA SER A 71 3.18 -12.38 -6.77
C SER A 71 3.63 -13.07 -5.48
N PHE A 72 3.08 -14.24 -5.15
CA PHE A 72 3.72 -15.18 -4.22
C PHE A 72 3.61 -16.59 -4.75
#